data_AF-A0A7D4TQT0-F1
#
_entry.id   AF-A0A7D4TQT0-F1
#
_cell.length_a   1.000
_cell.length_b   1.000
_cell.length_c   1.000
_cell.angle_alpha   90.00
_cell.angle_beta   90.00
_cell.angle_gamma   90.00
#
_symmetry.space_group_name_H-M   'P 1'
#
loop_
_entity.id
_entity.type
_entity.pdbx_description
1 polymer ?
#
loop_
_entity_poly.entity_id
_entity_poly.type
_entity_poly.pdbx_seq_one_letter_code
_entity_poly.pdbx_strand_id
1 'polypeptide(L)'
;MKQNEYFVFPSADFDPSAIDLLDPANNRLISPNLFRVQKFSKLLYGNSFVREYVFRHHFETSVEDKKELKDITYKAIKSLAYFEGIVKVRINHIGQIVKVGEY
;
A
#
# COMPACT_ATOMS: atom_id res chain seq x y z
N MET A 1 9.70 6.59 2.77
CA MET A 1 8.86 5.42 3.10
C MET A 1 9.55 4.53 4.12
N LYS A 2 8.80 4.05 5.13
CA LYS A 2 9.26 3.21 6.24
C LYS A 2 8.35 1.98 6.39
N GLN A 3 8.85 0.94 7.06
CA GLN A 3 8.05 -0.24 7.36
C GLN A 3 6.82 0.13 8.21
N ASN A 4 5.69 -0.54 7.94
CA ASN A 4 4.37 -0.30 8.55
C ASN A 4 3.75 1.07 8.28
N GLU A 5 4.29 1.87 7.36
CA GLU A 5 3.52 2.98 6.79
C GLU A 5 2.39 2.42 5.91
N TYR A 6 1.25 3.11 5.91
CA TYR A 6 0.05 2.69 5.18
C TYR A 6 -0.19 3.56 3.96
N PHE A 7 -0.71 2.93 2.91
CA PHE A 7 -0.99 3.52 1.62
C PHE A 7 -2.31 2.98 1.09
N VAL A 8 -3.11 3.88 0.53
CA VAL A 8 -4.31 3.54 -0.22
C VAL A 8 -3.93 3.49 -1.69
N PHE A 9 -4.17 2.35 -2.33
CA PHE A 9 -3.87 2.12 -3.74
C PHE A 9 -5.11 2.41 -4.61
N PRO A 10 -4.95 3.01 -5.80
CA PRO A 10 -6.03 3.03 -6.77
C PRO A 10 -6.27 1.63 -7.36
N SER A 11 -7.48 1.39 -7.85
CA SER A 11 -7.82 0.23 -8.68
C SER A 11 -8.81 0.64 -9.77
N ALA A 12 -9.22 -0.31 -10.63
CA ALA A 12 -10.10 -0.01 -11.77
C ALA A 12 -11.41 0.69 -11.35
N ASP A 13 -11.95 0.33 -10.18
CA ASP A 13 -13.24 0.84 -9.68
C ASP A 13 -13.07 1.74 -8.45
N PHE A 14 -11.85 2.19 -8.15
CA PHE A 14 -11.56 2.98 -6.96
C PHE A 14 -10.46 4.01 -7.19
N ASP A 15 -10.82 5.29 -7.02
CA ASP A 15 -9.90 6.42 -7.04
C ASP A 15 -9.80 7.06 -5.65
N PRO A 16 -8.64 6.99 -4.96
CA PRO A 16 -8.47 7.57 -3.63
C PRO A 16 -8.54 9.11 -3.62
N SER A 17 -8.43 9.78 -4.77
CA SER A 17 -8.57 11.24 -4.89
C SER A 17 -10.02 11.71 -5.01
N ALA A 18 -10.94 10.80 -5.34
CA ALA A 18 -12.35 11.08 -5.59
C ALA A 18 -13.25 10.95 -4.35
N ILE A 19 -12.70 10.49 -3.21
CA ILE A 19 -13.44 10.27 -1.97
C ILE A 19 -12.75 10.90 -0.77
N ASP A 20 -13.50 11.19 0.29
CA ASP A 20 -12.92 11.61 1.55
C ASP A 20 -12.34 10.40 2.31
N LEU A 21 -11.01 10.32 2.36
CA LEU A 21 -10.30 9.25 3.07
C LEU A 21 -10.36 9.37 4.59
N LEU A 22 -10.78 10.52 5.13
CA LEU A 22 -10.95 10.74 6.57
C LEU A 22 -12.38 10.43 7.05
N ASP A 23 -13.35 10.32 6.14
CA ASP A 23 -14.72 9.96 6.48
C ASP A 23 -14.82 8.45 6.80
N PRO A 24 -15.15 8.07 8.04
CA PRO A 24 -15.28 6.67 8.42
C PRO A 24 -16.34 5.90 7.63
N ALA A 25 -17.33 6.59 7.03
CA ALA A 25 -18.34 5.95 6.17
C ALA A 25 -17.70 5.31 4.92
N ASN A 26 -16.56 5.85 4.46
CA ASN A 26 -15.82 5.35 3.30
C ASN A 26 -14.87 4.19 3.65
N ASN A 27 -14.69 3.82 4.92
CA ASN A 27 -13.77 2.76 5.34
C ASN A 27 -14.01 1.43 4.60
N ARG A 28 -15.27 1.09 4.33
CA ARG A 28 -15.61 -0.14 3.59
C ARG A 28 -15.10 -0.12 2.13
N LEU A 29 -15.08 1.06 1.51
CA LEU A 29 -14.59 1.26 0.15
C LEU A 29 -13.05 1.33 0.11
N ILE A 30 -12.44 1.90 1.14
CA ILE A 30 -10.99 2.08 1.24
C ILE A 30 -10.28 0.79 1.64
N SER A 31 -10.88 0.00 2.55
CA SER A 31 -10.26 -1.18 3.16
C SER A 31 -9.67 -2.17 2.14
N PRO A 32 -10.37 -2.58 1.05
CA PRO A 32 -9.80 -3.47 0.03
C PRO A 32 -8.53 -2.93 -0.66
N ASN A 33 -8.37 -1.60 -0.64
CA ASN A 33 -7.29 -0.88 -1.28
C ASN A 33 -6.21 -0.42 -0.28
N LEU A 34 -6.31 -0.80 0.99
CA LEU A 34 -5.41 -0.37 2.06
C LEU A 34 -4.28 -1.38 2.29
N PHE A 35 -3.05 -0.92 2.07
CA PHE A 35 -1.85 -1.73 2.18
C PHE A 35 -0.80 -1.06 3.08
N ARG A 36 -0.03 -1.88 3.82
CA ARG A 36 1.13 -1.43 4.60
C ARG A 36 2.43 -1.85 3.95
N VAL A 37 3.48 -1.07 4.17
CA VAL A 37 4.84 -1.43 3.78
C VAL A 37 5.33 -2.58 4.66
N GLN A 38 5.68 -3.71 4.05
CA GLN A 38 6.25 -4.86 4.75
C GLN A 38 7.77 -4.83 4.75
N LYS A 39 8.40 -4.69 3.59
CA LYS A 39 9.85 -4.54 3.45
C LYS A 39 10.18 -3.70 2.22
N PHE A 40 11.40 -3.18 2.20
CA PHE A 40 11.98 -2.59 1.02
C PHE A 40 13.43 -3.05 0.90
N SER A 41 13.84 -3.45 -0.28
CA SER A 41 15.14 -4.05 -0.54
C SER A 41 15.83 -3.32 -1.69
N LYS A 42 17.16 -3.27 -1.65
CA LYS A 42 17.98 -2.82 -2.78
C LYS A 42 18.46 -4.09 -3.50
N LEU A 43 17.93 -4.32 -4.70
CA LEU A 43 18.29 -5.45 -5.54
C LEU A 43 19.36 -5.02 -6.53
N LEU A 44 20.44 -5.78 -6.65
CA LEU A 44 21.50 -5.57 -7.64
C LEU A 44 21.14 -6.35 -8.91
N TYR A 45 21.20 -5.65 -10.05
CA TYR A 45 20.98 -6.21 -11.38
C TYR A 45 22.16 -5.80 -12.26
N GLY A 46 23.16 -6.68 -12.35
CA GLY A 46 24.44 -6.36 -12.98
C GLY A 46 25.10 -5.14 -12.31
N ASN A 47 25.37 -4.09 -13.08
CA ASN A 47 25.96 -2.83 -12.59
C ASN A 47 24.92 -1.79 -12.13
N SER A 48 23.62 -2.13 -12.14
CA SER A 48 22.54 -1.25 -11.72
C SER A 48 21.88 -1.76 -10.44
N PHE A 49 21.16 -0.88 -9.74
CA PHE A 49 20.34 -1.26 -8.59
C PHE A 49 18.88 -0.85 -8.80
N VAL A 50 17.97 -1.69 -8.32
CA VAL A 50 16.53 -1.43 -8.32
C VAL A 50 16.04 -1.51 -6.88
N ARG A 51 15.19 -0.57 -6.48
CA ARG A 51 14.49 -0.66 -5.19
C ARG A 51 13.23 -1.48 -5.38
N GLU A 52 13.08 -2.53 -4.58
CA GLU A 52 11.83 -3.28 -4.49
C GLU A 52 11.12 -2.89 -3.21
N TYR A 53 9.82 -2.66 -3.33
CA TYR A 53 8.93 -2.29 -2.25
C TYR A 53 7.82 -3.33 -2.16
N VAL A 54 7.74 -3.99 -1.01
CA VAL A 54 6.72 -5.02 -0.78
C VAL A 54 5.69 -4.48 0.18
N PHE A 55 4.45 -4.48 -0.28
CA PHE A 55 3.27 -4.05 0.45
C PHE A 55 2.40 -5.26 0.79
N ARG A 56 1.70 -5.20 1.92
CA ARG A 56 0.75 -6.24 2.35
C ARG A 56 -0.60 -5.61 2.63
N HIS A 57 -1.65 -6.32 2.30
CA HIS A 57 -3.00 -5.92 2.67
C HIS A 57 -3.09 -5.77 4.20
N HIS A 58 -3.83 -4.78 4.68
CA HIS A 58 -3.88 -4.46 6.12
C HIS A 58 -4.49 -5.58 6.98
N PHE A 59 -5.37 -6.43 6.42
CA PHE A 59 -5.91 -7.62 7.08
C PHE A 59 -5.09 -8.91 6.87
N GLU A 60 -3.95 -8.84 6.18
CA GLU A 60 -3.13 -10.03 5.96
C GLU A 60 -2.51 -10.51 7.29
N THR A 61 -2.86 -11.72 7.70
CA THR A 61 -2.37 -12.35 8.94
C THR A 61 -1.12 -13.20 8.72
N SER A 62 -0.79 -13.54 7.47
CA SER A 62 0.34 -14.41 7.11
C SER A 62 1.25 -13.77 6.07
N VAL A 63 2.56 -13.82 6.27
CA VAL A 63 3.50 -13.26 5.29
C VAL A 63 4.00 -14.38 4.39
N GLU A 64 3.17 -14.72 3.39
CA GLU A 64 3.51 -15.72 2.38
C GLU A 64 3.81 -15.06 1.02
N ASP A 65 4.85 -15.54 0.32
CA ASP A 65 5.26 -15.09 -1.01
C ASP A 65 4.74 -16.05 -2.10
N LYS A 66 3.46 -16.44 -2.01
CA LYS A 66 2.77 -17.29 -3.00
C LYS A 66 2.43 -16.46 -4.24
N LYS A 67 2.88 -16.89 -5.42
CA LYS A 67 2.70 -16.11 -6.67
C LYS A 67 1.23 -15.83 -6.99
N GLU A 68 0.35 -16.72 -6.58
CA GLU A 68 -1.10 -16.67 -6.75
C GLU A 68 -1.75 -15.55 -5.93
N LEU A 69 -1.10 -15.11 -4.85
CA LEU A 69 -1.58 -14.04 -3.97
C LEU A 69 -1.03 -12.66 -4.36
N LYS A 70 -0.15 -12.62 -5.36
CA LYS A 70 0.42 -11.37 -5.86
C LYS A 70 -0.70 -10.50 -6.44
N ASP A 71 -0.61 -9.21 -6.15
CA ASP A 71 -1.55 -8.16 -6.51
C ASP A 71 -2.94 -8.25 -5.84
N ILE A 72 -3.21 -9.35 -5.11
CA ILE A 72 -4.39 -9.55 -4.26
C ILE A 72 -4.04 -9.21 -2.81
N THR A 73 -3.21 -10.01 -2.14
CA THR A 73 -2.88 -9.82 -0.71
C THR A 73 -1.54 -9.12 -0.50
N TYR A 74 -0.69 -9.09 -1.53
CA TYR A 74 0.56 -8.35 -1.50
C TYR A 74 0.93 -7.76 -2.84
N LYS A 75 1.63 -6.64 -2.83
CA LYS A 75 2.15 -5.98 -4.04
C LYS A 75 3.66 -5.86 -3.93
N ALA A 76 4.38 -6.26 -4.98
CA ALA A 76 5.83 -6.13 -5.06
C ALA A 76 6.20 -5.18 -6.20
N ILE A 77 6.55 -3.95 -5.85
CA ILE A 77 6.72 -2.83 -6.77
C ILE A 77 8.20 -2.53 -6.96
N LYS A 78 8.62 -2.41 -8.22
CA LYS A 78 10.01 -2.10 -8.62
C LYS A 78 10.14 -0.86 -9.50
N SER A 79 9.02 -0.28 -9.93
CA SER A 79 8.97 0.88 -10.81
C SER A 79 8.27 2.04 -10.11
N LEU A 80 8.75 3.26 -10.38
CA LEU A 80 8.20 4.49 -9.83
C LEU A 80 6.77 4.76 -10.32
N ALA A 81 6.38 4.25 -11.50
CA ALA A 81 5.04 4.46 -12.05
C ALA A 81 3.92 3.92 -11.13
N TYR A 82 4.19 2.85 -10.36
CA TYR A 82 3.20 2.31 -9.41
C TYR A 82 2.99 3.19 -8.17
N PHE A 83 3.78 4.26 -8.00
CA PHE A 83 3.57 5.26 -6.96
C PHE A 83 2.66 6.39 -7.44
N GLU A 84 2.30 6.44 -8.73
CA GLU A 84 1.31 7.40 -9.21
C GLU A 84 -0.07 7.04 -8.64
N GLY A 85 -0.72 8.02 -8.02
CA GLY A 85 -2.07 7.87 -7.46
C GLY A 85 -2.16 7.13 -6.12
N ILE A 86 -1.06 6.59 -5.57
CA ILE A 86 -1.11 6.01 -4.21
C ILE A 86 -1.09 7.13 -3.17
N VAL A 87 -1.94 7.00 -2.15
CA VAL A 87 -2.08 8.02 -1.10
C VAL A 87 -1.57 7.48 0.22
N LYS A 88 -0.55 8.13 0.79
CA LYS A 88 -0.07 7.80 2.13
C LYS A 88 -1.10 8.18 3.18
N VAL A 89 -1.35 7.29 4.12
CA VAL A 89 -2.31 7.49 5.22
C VAL A 89 -1.73 7.04 6.56
N ARG A 90 -2.21 7.67 7.64
CA ARG A 90 -1.97 7.20 9.01
C ARG A 90 -3.25 6.60 9.54
N ILE A 91 -3.13 5.42 10.12
CA ILE A 91 -4.23 4.78 10.84
C ILE A 91 -3.97 4.78 12.36
N ASN A 92 -5.05 4.81 13.14
CA ASN A 92 -5.01 4.63 14.59
C ASN A 92 -5.07 3.14 14.97
N HIS A 93 -5.09 2.85 16.28
CA HIS A 93 -5.07 1.49 16.82
C HIS A 93 -6.35 0.67 16.54
N ILE A 94 -7.44 1.31 16.10
CA ILE A 94 -8.68 0.65 15.68
C ILE A 94 -8.83 0.58 14.15
N GLY A 95 -7.78 0.94 13.39
CA GLY A 95 -7.76 0.84 11.94
C GLY A 95 -8.44 1.99 11.20
N GLN A 96 -8.83 3.07 11.88
CA GLN A 96 -9.39 4.26 11.22
C GLN A 96 -8.28 5.16 10.70
N ILE A 97 -8.49 5.76 9.52
CA ILE A 97 -7.59 6.76 8.95
C ILE A 97 -7.76 8.08 9.72
N VAL A 98 -6.64 8.61 10.22
CA VAL A 98 -6.60 9.85 11.01
C VAL A 98 -5.78 10.95 10.35
N LYS A 99 -5.06 10.63 9.26
CA LYS A 99 -4.27 11.61 8.50
C LYS A 99 -4.02 11.12 7.07
N VAL A 100 -4.00 12.06 6.13
CA VAL A 100 -3.66 11.87 4.72
C VAL A 100 -2.38 12.68 4.39
N GLY A 101 -1.47 12.12 3.59
CA GLY A 101 -0.27 12.78 3.08
C GLY A 101 1.03 12.51 3.84
N GLU A 102 2.12 13.12 3.37
CA GLU A 102 3.46 13.06 3.96
C GLU A 102 3.62 14.02 5.15
N TYR A 103 4.58 13.73 6.03
CA TYR A 103 5.10 14.65 7.04
C TYR A 103 6.62 14.62 6.98
#